data_AF-A0A537I9A1-F1
#
_entry.id   AF-A0A537I9A1-F1
#
_cell.length_a   1.000
_cell.length_b   1.000
_cell.length_c   1.000
_cell.angle_alpha   90.00
_cell.angle_beta   90.00
_cell.angle_gamma   90.00
#
_symmetry.space_group_name_H-M   'P 1'
#
loop_
_entity.id
_entity.type
_entity.pdbx_description
1 polymer ?
#
loop_
_entity_poly.entity_id
_entity_poly.type
_entity_poly.pdbx_seq_one_letter_code
_entity_poly.pdbx_strand_id
1 'polypeptide(L)'
;MSERSIDLTMALIDVSSIIQLAYFGSFIVLMFYGQRIQVSMMLVGVKRNLGKLERLRKAAHDSVLSSALRFKGDQKAVESRIDRLTGSFAIQPVSMDPSGIVGKLEHVLDTYDDNLRTEVKSIATGATDAEVNTLSNQMEISIGADQMYRVVRHFYLLARKQGGILALYQLQMAKKQRLTAQQ
;
A
#
# COMPACT_ATOMS: atom_id res chain seq x y z
N MET A 1 42.20 -43.57 -41.41
CA MET A 1 40.74 -43.39 -41.23
C MET A 1 40.37 -42.85 -39.83
N SER A 2 41.35 -42.52 -38.96
CA SER A 2 41.12 -42.07 -37.58
C SER A 2 41.09 -40.55 -37.40
N GLU A 3 41.82 -39.78 -38.21
CA GLU A 3 41.87 -38.31 -38.07
C GLU A 3 40.56 -37.64 -38.51
N ARG A 4 39.99 -38.06 -39.65
CA ARG A 4 38.69 -37.56 -40.13
C ARG A 4 37.54 -37.76 -39.13
N SER A 5 37.56 -38.83 -38.34
CA SER A 5 36.55 -39.05 -37.29
C SER A 5 36.74 -38.12 -36.10
N ILE A 6 37.99 -37.77 -35.76
CA ILE A 6 38.30 -36.85 -34.66
C ILE A 6 37.92 -35.42 -35.05
N ASP A 7 38.23 -34.98 -36.26
CA ASP A 7 37.87 -33.65 -36.76
C ASP A 7 36.34 -33.46 -36.84
N LEU A 8 35.61 -34.51 -37.24
CA LEU A 8 34.15 -34.48 -37.26
C LEU A 8 33.57 -34.38 -35.84
N THR A 9 34.15 -35.08 -34.86
CA THR A 9 33.70 -35.00 -33.46
C THR A 9 34.01 -33.64 -32.84
N MET A 10 35.18 -33.04 -33.13
CA MET A 10 35.51 -31.68 -32.68
C MET A 10 34.55 -30.65 -33.27
N ALA A 11 34.27 -30.72 -34.57
CA ALA A 11 33.31 -29.82 -35.23
C ALA A 11 31.88 -29.96 -34.67
N LEU A 12 31.44 -31.18 -34.33
CA LEU A 12 30.12 -31.41 -33.72
C LEU A 12 30.02 -30.84 -32.29
N ILE A 13 31.11 -30.88 -31.52
CA ILE A 13 31.19 -30.29 -30.16
C ILE A 13 31.11 -28.75 -30.23
N ASP A 14 31.78 -28.13 -31.19
CA ASP A 14 31.74 -26.68 -31.40
C ASP A 14 30.34 -26.21 -31.81
N VAL A 15 29.70 -26.91 -32.76
CA VAL A 15 28.32 -26.60 -33.18
C VAL A 15 27.33 -26.79 -32.01
N SER A 16 27.49 -27.85 -31.21
CA SER A 16 26.65 -28.07 -30.02
C SER A 16 26.82 -26.95 -28.98
N SER A 17 28.06 -26.50 -28.75
CA SER A 17 28.37 -25.42 -27.80
C SER A 17 27.80 -24.08 -28.25
N ILE A 18 27.85 -23.77 -29.55
CA ILE A 18 27.25 -22.56 -30.13
C ILE A 18 25.72 -22.60 -29.98
N ILE A 19 25.09 -23.75 -30.22
CA ILE A 19 23.65 -23.93 -30.05
C ILE A 19 23.26 -23.76 -28.57
N GLN A 20 24.00 -24.35 -27.64
CA GLN A 20 23.74 -24.19 -26.19
C GLN A 20 23.87 -22.72 -25.77
N LEU A 21 24.90 -22.01 -26.25
CA LEU A 21 25.08 -20.59 -25.97
C LEU A 21 23.91 -19.74 -26.52
N ALA A 22 23.43 -20.06 -27.73
CA ALA A 22 22.25 -19.42 -28.31
C ALA A 22 20.99 -19.69 -27.49
N TYR A 23 20.80 -20.93 -26.99
CA TYR A 23 19.71 -21.27 -26.07
C TYR A 23 19.78 -20.49 -24.76
N PHE A 24 20.96 -20.39 -24.13
CA PHE A 24 21.15 -19.59 -22.92
C PHE A 24 20.88 -18.10 -23.16
N GLY A 25 21.36 -17.55 -24.28
CA GLY A 25 21.07 -16.17 -24.67
C GLY A 25 19.59 -15.91 -24.85
N SER A 26 18.88 -16.81 -25.54
CA SER A 26 17.43 -16.75 -25.71
C SER A 26 16.67 -16.83 -24.37
N PHE A 27 17.11 -17.73 -23.48
CA PHE A 27 16.52 -17.87 -22.15
C PHE A 27 16.66 -16.59 -21.31
N ILE A 28 17.82 -15.93 -21.35
CA ILE A 28 18.04 -14.67 -20.63
C ILE A 28 17.08 -13.58 -21.14
N VAL A 29 16.94 -13.43 -22.45
CA VAL A 29 16.01 -12.44 -23.05
C VAL A 29 14.56 -12.72 -22.63
N LEU A 30 14.13 -13.99 -22.71
CA LEU A 30 12.79 -14.41 -22.29
C LEU A 30 12.57 -14.21 -20.79
N MET A 31 13.58 -14.45 -19.95
CA MET A 31 13.50 -14.24 -18.51
C MET A 31 13.23 -12.78 -18.16
N PHE A 32 13.96 -11.84 -18.78
CA PHE A 32 13.74 -10.40 -18.58
C PHE A 32 12.34 -9.98 -19.04
N TYR A 33 11.85 -10.53 -20.15
CA TYR A 33 10.49 -10.28 -20.65
C TYR A 33 9.41 -10.85 -19.71
N GLY A 34 9.59 -12.09 -19.24
CA GLY A 34 8.67 -12.75 -18.32
C GLY A 34 8.52 -12.00 -17.00
N GLN A 35 9.61 -11.45 -16.46
CA GLN A 35 9.59 -10.62 -15.26
C GLN A 35 8.71 -9.36 -15.43
N ARG A 36 8.75 -8.69 -16.59
CA ARG A 36 7.91 -7.51 -16.87
C ARG A 36 6.43 -7.86 -16.89
N ILE A 37 6.08 -9.01 -17.47
CA ILE A 37 4.70 -9.52 -17.52
C ILE A 37 4.20 -9.86 -16.11
N GLN A 38 5.02 -10.54 -15.30
CA GLN A 38 4.70 -10.90 -13.92
C GLN A 38 4.37 -9.67 -13.06
N VAL A 39 5.20 -8.62 -13.14
CA VAL A 39 4.97 -7.36 -12.42
C VAL A 39 3.66 -6.71 -12.87
N SER A 40 3.39 -6.72 -14.18
CA SER A 40 2.17 -6.13 -14.74
C SER A 40 0.91 -6.84 -14.23
N MET A 41 0.89 -8.17 -14.18
CA MET A 41 -0.22 -8.94 -13.61
C MET A 41 -0.42 -8.64 -12.12
N MET A 42 0.67 -8.55 -11.36
CA MET A 42 0.62 -8.24 -9.93
C MET A 42 0.07 -6.82 -9.66
N LEU A 43 0.47 -5.84 -10.47
CA LEU A 43 -0.07 -4.47 -10.39
C LEU A 43 -1.58 -4.43 -10.65
N VAL A 44 -2.09 -5.24 -11.58
CA VAL A 44 -3.54 -5.37 -11.81
C VAL A 44 -4.26 -5.94 -10.58
N GLY A 45 -3.67 -6.93 -9.92
CA GLY A 45 -4.18 -7.47 -8.65
C GLY A 45 -4.25 -6.42 -7.55
N VAL A 46 -3.18 -5.65 -7.37
CA VAL A 46 -3.13 -4.54 -6.39
C VAL A 46 -4.15 -3.46 -6.74
N LYS A 47 -4.30 -3.10 -8.03
CA LYS A 47 -5.31 -2.13 -8.50
C LYS A 47 -6.74 -2.55 -8.13
N ARG A 48 -7.07 -3.85 -8.25
CA ARG A 48 -8.39 -4.37 -7.85
C ARG A 48 -8.63 -4.22 -6.35
N ASN A 49 -7.62 -4.56 -5.53
CA ASN A 49 -7.71 -4.41 -4.08
C ASN A 49 -7.78 -2.94 -3.66
N LEU A 50 -7.05 -2.05 -4.35
CA LEU A 50 -7.15 -0.60 -4.16
C LEU A 50 -8.57 -0.09 -4.44
N GLY A 51 -9.24 -0.61 -5.47
CA GLY A 51 -10.65 -0.30 -5.73
C GLY A 51 -11.60 -0.78 -4.62
N LYS A 52 -11.28 -1.88 -3.92
CA LYS A 52 -12.03 -2.29 -2.72
C LYS A 52 -11.81 -1.33 -1.56
N LEU A 53 -10.57 -0.91 -1.32
CA LEU A 53 -10.23 0.09 -0.30
C LEU A 53 -10.93 1.43 -0.56
N GLU A 54 -10.98 1.85 -1.81
CA GLU A 54 -11.70 3.07 -2.21
C GLU A 54 -13.19 3.01 -1.87
N ARG A 55 -13.83 1.85 -2.10
CA ARG A 55 -15.23 1.63 -1.72
C ARG A 55 -15.43 1.64 -0.21
N LEU A 56 -14.55 0.99 0.55
CA LEU A 56 -14.61 0.98 2.02
C LEU A 56 -14.45 2.39 2.59
N ARG A 57 -13.48 3.14 2.07
CA ARG A 57 -13.29 4.55 2.42
C ARG A 57 -14.55 5.37 2.16
N LYS A 58 -15.12 5.22 0.96
CA LYS A 58 -16.34 5.94 0.59
C LYS A 58 -17.52 5.56 1.50
N ALA A 59 -17.71 4.28 1.78
CA ALA A 59 -18.76 3.82 2.68
C ALA A 59 -18.59 4.35 4.12
N ALA A 60 -17.36 4.40 4.62
CA ALA A 60 -17.06 4.97 5.94
C ALA A 60 -17.37 6.48 5.97
N HIS A 61 -16.96 7.21 4.93
CA HIS A 61 -17.25 8.64 4.78
C HIS A 61 -18.76 8.92 4.72
N ASP A 62 -19.48 8.19 3.85
CA ASP A 62 -20.95 8.30 3.71
C ASP A 62 -21.67 7.97 5.04
N SER A 63 -21.15 7.01 5.82
CA SER A 63 -21.68 6.65 7.14
C SER A 63 -21.50 7.75 8.18
N VAL A 64 -20.36 8.44 8.18
CA VAL A 64 -20.11 9.58 9.08
C VAL A 64 -20.98 10.76 8.67
N LEU A 65 -21.03 11.08 7.37
CA LEU A 65 -21.83 12.18 6.84
C LEU A 65 -23.31 12.00 7.18
N SER A 66 -23.88 10.82 6.91
CA SER A 66 -25.28 10.52 7.24
C SER A 66 -25.57 10.62 8.74
N SER A 67 -24.63 10.21 9.60
CA SER A 67 -24.78 10.32 11.06
C SER A 67 -24.66 11.77 11.55
N ALA A 68 -23.75 12.55 10.98
CA ALA A 68 -23.54 13.96 11.32
C ALA A 68 -24.72 14.85 10.87
N LEU A 69 -25.33 14.56 9.70
CA LEU A 69 -26.47 15.32 9.18
C LEU A 69 -27.73 15.23 10.07
N ARG A 70 -27.81 14.24 10.97
CA ARG A 70 -28.91 14.09 11.94
C ARG A 70 -28.97 15.24 12.96
N PHE A 71 -27.85 15.92 13.19
CA PHE A 71 -27.71 16.97 14.21
C PHE A 71 -27.91 18.39 13.66
N LYS A 72 -28.58 18.53 12.50
CA LYS A 72 -28.90 19.78 11.80
C LYS A 72 -27.65 20.62 11.45
N GLY A 73 -27.11 20.38 10.26
CA GLY A 73 -26.10 21.23 9.64
C GLY A 73 -26.32 21.35 8.13
N ASP A 74 -25.80 22.42 7.52
CA ASP A 74 -25.71 22.50 6.06
C ASP A 74 -24.82 21.38 5.54
N GLN A 75 -25.33 20.58 4.60
CA GLN A 75 -24.66 19.38 4.12
C GLN A 75 -23.26 19.66 3.59
N LYS A 76 -23.10 20.76 2.85
CA LYS A 76 -21.79 21.15 2.28
C LYS A 76 -20.80 21.57 3.36
N ALA A 77 -21.26 22.25 4.41
CA ALA A 77 -20.42 22.69 5.52
C ALA A 77 -19.95 21.50 6.37
N VAL A 78 -20.84 20.55 6.65
CA VAL A 78 -20.53 19.33 7.40
C VAL A 78 -19.57 18.43 6.61
N GLU A 79 -19.83 18.21 5.33
CA GLU A 79 -18.95 17.43 4.45
C GLU A 79 -17.54 18.02 4.37
N SER A 80 -17.42 19.35 4.19
CA SER A 80 -16.11 20.00 4.16
C SER A 80 -15.34 19.88 5.48
N ARG A 81 -16.02 19.90 6.63
CA ARG A 81 -15.40 19.69 7.94
C ARG A 81 -14.92 18.25 8.11
N ILE A 82 -15.74 17.27 7.71
CA ILE A 82 -15.38 15.84 7.72
C ILE A 82 -14.16 15.59 6.82
N ASP A 83 -14.13 16.18 5.62
CA ASP A 83 -13.00 16.03 4.69
C ASP A 83 -11.69 16.61 5.26
N ARG A 84 -11.78 17.76 5.93
CA ARG A 84 -10.61 18.38 6.61
C ARG A 84 -10.08 17.50 7.73
N LEU A 85 -10.95 16.98 8.58
CA LEU A 85 -10.57 16.10 9.68
C LEU A 85 -9.97 14.78 9.17
N THR A 86 -10.61 14.16 8.17
CA THR A 86 -10.08 12.97 7.48
C THR A 86 -8.70 13.24 6.84
N GLY A 87 -8.46 14.45 6.34
CA GLY A 87 -7.19 14.86 5.75
C GLY A 87 -6.12 15.35 6.74
N SER A 88 -6.47 15.62 8.00
CA SER A 88 -5.58 16.25 8.98
C SER A 88 -4.49 15.32 9.51
N PHE A 89 -4.71 14.00 9.46
CA PHE A 89 -3.75 12.99 9.90
C PHE A 89 -2.91 12.50 8.73
N ALA A 90 -1.93 13.29 8.33
CA ALA A 90 -0.94 12.91 7.33
C ALA A 90 0.50 13.02 7.88
N ILE A 91 1.07 11.84 8.13
CA ILE A 91 2.49 11.44 8.04
C ILE A 91 3.18 11.16 9.39
N GLN A 92 3.55 9.88 9.60
CA GLN A 92 4.57 9.47 10.56
C GLN A 92 5.93 10.07 10.12
N PRO A 93 6.71 10.70 11.03
CA PRO A 93 8.01 11.23 10.67
C PRO A 93 8.93 10.10 10.21
N VAL A 94 9.37 10.17 8.95
CA VAL A 94 10.36 9.24 8.39
C VAL A 94 11.75 9.70 8.82
N SER A 95 12.03 9.60 10.13
CA SER A 95 13.33 9.61 10.81
C SER A 95 13.08 9.96 12.28
N MET A 96 12.87 8.95 13.12
CA MET A 96 12.71 9.16 14.55
C MET A 96 14.09 9.10 15.19
N ASP A 97 14.63 10.26 15.59
CA ASP A 97 15.82 10.33 16.44
C ASP A 97 15.42 9.91 17.88
N PRO A 98 15.99 8.81 18.41
CA PRO A 98 15.43 8.09 19.56
C PRO A 98 15.45 8.82 20.90
N SER A 99 16.22 9.90 21.09
CA SER A 99 16.51 10.39 22.45
C SER A 99 15.46 11.31 23.10
N GLY A 100 14.41 11.77 22.41
CA GLY A 100 13.44 12.69 23.03
C GLY A 100 12.10 12.94 22.34
N ILE A 101 11.85 12.32 21.19
CA ILE A 101 10.61 12.49 20.41
C ILE A 101 9.55 11.46 20.81
N VAL A 102 9.95 10.24 21.23
CA VAL A 102 9.02 9.14 21.56
C VAL A 102 8.01 9.53 22.64
N GLY A 103 8.45 10.10 23.76
CA GLY A 103 7.55 10.53 24.84
C GLY A 103 6.63 11.71 24.48
N LYS A 104 7.05 12.55 23.52
CA LYS A 104 6.19 13.61 22.96
C LYS A 104 5.17 13.04 21.98
N LEU A 105 5.54 12.00 21.24
CA LEU A 105 4.65 11.30 20.32
C LEU A 105 3.54 10.56 21.08
N GLU A 106 3.88 9.91 22.20
CA GLU A 106 2.91 9.24 23.08
C GLU A 106 1.85 10.21 23.58
N HIS A 107 2.27 11.36 24.12
CA HIS A 107 1.33 12.38 24.58
C HIS A 107 0.47 12.99 23.46
N VAL A 108 1.02 13.14 22.25
CA VAL A 108 0.26 13.61 21.07
C VAL A 108 -0.79 12.58 20.63
N LEU A 109 -0.48 11.29 20.74
CA LEU A 109 -1.43 10.20 20.49
C LEU A 109 -2.50 10.13 21.59
N ASP A 110 -2.14 10.34 22.86
CA ASP A 110 -3.11 10.36 23.96
C ASP A 110 -4.09 11.53 23.85
N THR A 111 -3.61 12.69 23.38
CA THR A 111 -4.46 13.89 23.21
C THR A 111 -5.28 13.83 21.90
N TYR A 112 -5.00 12.89 21.00
CA TYR A 112 -5.69 12.78 19.72
C TYR A 112 -7.18 12.51 19.89
N ASP A 113 -7.54 11.54 20.72
CA ASP A 113 -8.94 11.15 20.91
C ASP A 113 -9.77 12.29 21.50
N ASP A 114 -9.18 13.04 22.44
CA ASP A 114 -9.81 14.21 23.06
C ASP A 114 -9.99 15.36 22.06
N ASN A 115 -8.99 15.59 21.21
CA ASN A 115 -9.06 16.58 20.13
C ASN A 115 -10.11 16.18 19.08
N LEU A 116 -10.14 14.90 18.68
CA LEU A 116 -11.12 14.38 17.72
C LEU A 116 -12.54 14.53 18.27
N ARG A 117 -12.76 14.18 19.54
CA ARG A 117 -14.05 14.36 20.23
C ARG A 117 -14.47 15.83 20.26
N THR A 118 -13.54 16.73 20.53
CA THR A 118 -13.80 18.19 20.56
C THR A 118 -14.22 18.71 19.19
N GLU A 119 -13.53 18.28 18.13
CA GLU A 119 -13.86 18.63 16.75
C GLU A 119 -15.22 18.06 16.33
N VAL A 120 -15.51 16.80 16.68
CA VAL A 120 -16.81 16.17 16.41
C VAL A 120 -17.95 16.88 17.13
N LYS A 121 -17.73 17.31 18.38
CA LYS A 121 -18.70 18.12 19.15
C LYS A 121 -18.98 19.47 18.50
N SER A 122 -18.00 20.06 17.80
CA SER A 122 -18.19 21.28 17.02
C SER A 122 -19.04 21.07 15.76
N ILE A 123 -19.05 19.84 15.21
CA ILE A 123 -19.83 19.47 14.02
C ILE A 123 -21.27 19.13 14.40
N ALA A 124 -21.46 18.38 15.48
CA ALA A 124 -22.77 17.92 15.94
C ALA A 124 -23.28 18.79 17.11
N THR A 125 -23.60 20.06 16.83
CA THR A 125 -24.11 21.00 17.84
C THR A 125 -25.47 20.52 18.37
N GLY A 126 -25.49 19.94 19.57
CA GLY A 126 -26.68 19.40 20.22
C GLY A 126 -26.72 17.87 20.36
N ALA A 127 -25.67 17.16 19.94
CA ALA A 127 -25.51 15.74 20.25
C ALA A 127 -25.24 15.53 21.76
N THR A 128 -25.81 14.46 22.31
CA THR A 128 -25.46 13.96 23.64
C THR A 128 -24.04 13.41 23.67
N ASP A 129 -23.40 13.32 24.84
CA ASP A 129 -22.03 12.78 24.93
C ASP A 129 -21.91 11.35 24.39
N ALA A 130 -22.97 10.54 24.49
CA ALA A 130 -23.02 9.20 23.89
C ALA A 130 -23.07 9.22 22.35
N GLU A 131 -23.79 10.18 21.77
CA GLU A 131 -23.85 10.37 20.32
C GLU A 131 -22.54 10.94 19.77
N VAL A 132 -21.90 11.85 20.51
CA VAL A 132 -20.56 12.37 20.19
C VAL A 132 -19.54 11.23 20.18
N ASN A 133 -19.56 10.33 21.17
CA ASN A 133 -18.67 9.16 21.18
C ASN A 133 -18.90 8.23 19.99
N THR A 134 -20.16 7.97 19.66
CA THR A 134 -20.51 7.13 18.51
C THR A 134 -20.02 7.75 17.20
N LEU A 135 -20.26 9.04 17.01
CA LEU A 135 -19.82 9.78 15.83
C LEU A 135 -18.28 9.89 15.76
N SER A 136 -17.61 10.05 16.90
CA SER A 136 -16.15 10.05 17.01
C SER A 136 -15.55 8.72 16.58
N ASN A 137 -16.10 7.59 17.04
CA ASN A 137 -15.62 6.27 16.63
C ASN A 137 -15.85 6.03 15.12
N GLN A 138 -17.00 6.45 14.59
CA GLN A 138 -17.23 6.38 13.13
C GLN A 138 -16.23 7.24 12.36
N MET A 139 -15.91 8.43 12.89
CA MET A 139 -14.94 9.34 12.31
C MET A 139 -13.53 8.75 12.30
N GLU A 140 -13.12 8.11 13.40
CA GLU A 140 -11.84 7.43 13.52
C GLU A 140 -11.70 6.30 12.49
N ILE A 141 -12.76 5.50 12.30
CA ILE A 141 -12.81 4.46 11.26
C ILE A 141 -12.66 5.08 9.86
N SER A 142 -13.33 6.21 9.60
CA SER A 142 -13.23 6.93 8.32
C SER A 142 -11.80 7.44 8.07
N ILE A 143 -11.17 8.06 9.08
CA ILE A 143 -9.78 8.51 9.07
C ILE A 143 -8.84 7.33 8.76
N GLY A 144 -8.98 6.21 9.49
CA GLY A 144 -8.16 5.02 9.28
C GLY A 144 -8.33 4.39 7.89
N ALA A 145 -9.56 4.34 7.37
CA ALA A 145 -9.84 3.84 6.03
C ALA A 145 -9.21 4.72 4.93
N ASP A 146 -9.28 6.04 5.07
CA ASP A 146 -8.67 6.98 4.14
C ASP A 146 -7.12 6.95 4.23
N GLN A 147 -6.56 6.87 5.43
CA GLN A 147 -5.13 6.71 5.64
C GLN A 147 -4.61 5.43 4.96
N MET A 148 -5.29 4.30 5.16
CA MET A 148 -4.94 3.03 4.52
C MET A 148 -5.03 3.14 2.99
N TYR A 149 -6.06 3.78 2.45
CA TYR A 149 -6.18 4.03 1.01
C TYR A 149 -5.01 4.87 0.47
N ARG A 150 -4.64 5.97 1.13
CA ARG A 150 -3.53 6.85 0.71
C ARG A 150 -2.19 6.12 0.73
N VAL A 151 -1.91 5.35 1.79
CA VAL A 151 -0.66 4.57 1.94
C VAL A 151 -0.55 3.52 0.83
N VAL A 152 -1.58 2.71 0.63
CA VAL A 152 -1.57 1.67 -0.42
C VAL A 152 -1.51 2.30 -1.81
N ARG A 153 -2.21 3.40 -2.03
CA ARG A 153 -2.15 4.16 -3.29
C ARG A 153 -0.75 4.72 -3.56
N HIS A 154 -0.07 5.22 -2.53
CA HIS A 154 1.30 5.72 -2.64
C HIS A 154 2.25 4.62 -3.12
N PHE A 155 2.24 3.46 -2.45
CA PHE A 155 3.06 2.32 -2.86
C PHE A 155 2.68 1.75 -4.24
N TYR A 156 1.39 1.76 -4.61
CA TYR A 156 0.96 1.37 -5.95
C TYR A 156 1.50 2.31 -7.03
N LEU A 157 1.44 3.63 -6.81
CA LEU A 157 1.99 4.62 -7.74
C LEU A 157 3.51 4.53 -7.82
N LEU A 158 4.19 4.30 -6.68
CA LEU A 158 5.63 4.05 -6.62
C LEU A 158 5.99 2.82 -7.45
N ALA A 159 5.32 1.68 -7.22
CA ALA A 159 5.55 0.43 -7.93
C ALA A 159 5.29 0.56 -9.45
N ARG A 160 4.24 1.29 -9.82
CA ARG A 160 3.91 1.58 -11.23
C ARG A 160 4.94 2.50 -11.90
N LYS A 161 5.47 3.50 -11.18
CA LYS A 161 6.42 4.48 -11.73
C LYS A 161 7.86 3.95 -11.77
N GLN A 162 8.31 3.25 -10.72
CA GLN A 162 9.66 2.69 -10.67
C GLN A 162 9.81 1.42 -11.50
N GLY A 163 8.72 0.73 -11.85
CA GLY A 163 8.76 -0.47 -12.70
C GLY A 163 9.73 -1.55 -12.18
N GLY A 164 10.05 -1.48 -10.89
CA GLY A 164 11.21 -2.15 -10.32
C GLY A 164 10.81 -3.48 -9.74
N ILE A 165 11.12 -4.55 -10.47
CA ILE A 165 11.27 -5.92 -9.97
C ILE A 165 11.91 -5.96 -8.56
N LEU A 166 12.82 -5.03 -8.26
CA LEU A 166 13.59 -4.94 -7.02
C LEU A 166 12.75 -4.62 -5.76
N ALA A 167 11.76 -3.71 -5.82
CA ALA A 167 10.91 -3.43 -4.65
C ALA A 167 9.95 -4.61 -4.33
N LEU A 168 9.53 -5.33 -5.36
CA LEU A 168 8.70 -6.53 -5.23
C LEU A 168 9.49 -7.74 -4.70
N TYR A 169 10.75 -7.89 -5.10
CA TYR A 169 11.66 -8.90 -4.53
C TYR A 169 11.93 -8.65 -3.05
N GLN A 170 12.15 -7.39 -2.65
CA GLN A 170 12.32 -7.03 -1.23
C GLN A 170 11.08 -7.40 -0.40
N LEU A 171 9.87 -7.16 -0.93
CA LEU A 171 8.62 -7.57 -0.28
C LEU A 171 8.44 -9.10 -0.23
N GLN A 172 8.80 -9.84 -1.28
CA GLN A 172 8.74 -11.31 -1.26
C GLN A 172 9.76 -11.93 -0.30
N MET A 173 10.98 -11.39 -0.23
CA MET A 173 11.98 -11.83 0.74
C MET A 173 11.52 -11.59 2.18
N ALA A 174 10.94 -10.41 2.47
CA ALA A 174 10.39 -10.10 3.79
C ALA A 174 9.22 -11.02 4.19
N LYS A 175 8.34 -11.39 3.24
CA LYS A 175 7.25 -12.35 3.49
C LYS A 175 7.79 -13.76 3.74
N LYS A 176 8.79 -14.22 2.99
CA LYS A 176 9.32 -15.59 3.06
C LYS A 176 10.07 -15.85 4.36
N GLN A 177 10.78 -14.86 4.89
CA GLN A 177 11.52 -14.97 6.15
C GLN A 177 10.63 -15.25 7.37
N ARG A 178 9.36 -14.80 7.36
CA ARG A 178 8.41 -15.11 8.45
C ARG A 178 7.84 -16.52 8.41
N LEU A 179 7.78 -17.16 7.24
CA LEU A 179 7.33 -18.56 7.15
C LEU A 179 8.41 -19.57 7.56
N THR A 180 9.69 -19.23 7.42
CA THR A 180 10.80 -20.09 7.87
C THR A 180 11.16 -19.91 9.34
N ALA A 181 10.71 -18.84 9.99
CA ALA A 181 10.90 -18.62 11.44
C ALA A 181 9.78 -19.21 12.31
N GLN A 182 8.76 -19.82 11.69
CA GLN A 182 7.65 -20.52 12.36
C GLN A 182 7.71 -22.05 12.18
N GLN A 183 8.85 -22.60 11.77
CA GLN A 183 9.12 -24.03 11.76
C GLN A 183 10.31 -24.35 12.65
#